data_AF-A0AAV1WB14-F1
#
_entry.id   AF-A0AAV1WB14-F1
#
_cell.length_a   1.000
_cell.length_b   1.000
_cell.length_c   1.000
_cell.angle_alpha   90.00
_cell.angle_beta   90.00
_cell.angle_gamma   90.00
#
_symmetry.space_group_name_H-M   'P 1'
#
loop_
_entity.id
_entity.type
_entity.pdbx_description
1 polymer ?
#
loop_
_entity_poly.entity_id
_entity_poly.type
_entity_poly.pdbx_seq_one_letter_code
_entity_poly.pdbx_strand_id
1 'polypeptide(L)'
;MVIVTKLLLGGTLRKYLWSLRPKCLDLHVAVGFALDIARAMECLHSHGIIHRDLKPDNLILTQDRKTIKLADFVGFALDIARAMEFLHSRGIIHRDLKPDNLIFTQDRKTIKLADFGSVAPRVYTDTTRLNSFN
;
A
#
# COMPACT_ATOMS: atom_id res chain seq x y z
N MET A 1 -1.04 -4.59 10.63
CA MET A 1 -1.30 -5.08 9.26
C MET A 1 0.03 -5.11 8.53
N VAL A 2 0.38 -6.23 7.90
CA VAL A 2 1.59 -6.35 7.07
C VAL A 2 1.11 -6.46 5.63
N ILE A 3 1.58 -5.58 4.75
CA ILE A 3 1.29 -5.65 3.32
C ILE A 3 2.51 -6.30 2.66
N VAL A 4 2.33 -7.49 2.07
CA VAL A 4 3.37 -8.15 1.29
C VAL A 4 3.20 -7.74 -0.17
N THR A 5 4.21 -7.09 -0.74
CA THR A 5 4.23 -6.67 -2.15
C THR A 5 5.48 -7.20 -2.83
N LYS A 6 5.54 -7.07 -4.16
CA LYS A 6 6.76 -7.40 -4.90
C LYS A 6 7.92 -6.54 -4.39
N LEU A 7 8.98 -7.20 -3.91
CA LEU A 7 10.20 -6.52 -3.51
C LEU A 7 10.88 -5.89 -4.74
N LEU A 8 11.05 -4.58 -4.71
CA LEU A 8 11.74 -3.82 -5.73
C LEU A 8 13.02 -3.23 -5.13
N LEU A 9 14.15 -3.88 -5.41
CA LEU A 9 15.45 -3.56 -4.84
C LEU A 9 16.11 -2.30 -5.43
N GLY A 10 15.56 -1.73 -6.50
CA GLY A 10 16.12 -0.56 -7.18
C GLY A 10 16.00 0.75 -6.39
N GLY A 11 15.22 0.75 -5.30
CA GLY A 11 14.98 1.94 -4.48
C GLY A 11 14.05 2.96 -5.18
N THR A 12 13.85 4.11 -4.54
CA THR A 12 12.96 5.15 -5.06
C THR A 12 13.63 5.96 -6.17
N LEU A 13 12.82 6.51 -7.08
CA LEU A 13 13.29 7.39 -8.14
C LEU A 13 13.98 8.63 -7.57
N ARG A 14 13.52 9.17 -6.45
CA ARG A 14 14.22 10.25 -5.74
C ARG A 14 15.66 9.87 -5.42
N LYS A 15 15.90 8.72 -4.77
CA LYS A 15 17.23 8.27 -4.38
C LYS A 15 18.12 8.03 -5.60
N TYR A 16 17.54 7.45 -6.65
CA TYR A 16 18.27 7.20 -7.89
C TYR A 16 18.70 8.52 -8.57
N LEU A 17 17.80 9.47 -8.76
CA LEU A 17 18.12 10.78 -9.34
C LEU A 17 19.14 11.56 -8.50
N TRP A 18 19.10 11.43 -7.17
CA TRP A 18 20.10 12.04 -6.29
C TRP A 18 21.49 11.44 -6.48
N SER A 19 21.56 10.12 -6.64
CA SER A 19 22.83 9.39 -6.84
C SER A 19 23.52 9.70 -8.18
N LEU A 20 22.78 10.22 -9.16
CA LEU A 20 23.32 10.55 -10.48
C LEU A 20 24.04 11.91 -10.50
N ARG A 21 23.81 12.79 -9.53
CA ARG A 21 24.36 14.16 -9.56
C ARG A 21 25.91 14.16 -9.56
N PRO A 22 26.54 15.03 -10.38
CA PRO A 22 25.95 16.10 -11.21
C PRO A 22 25.48 15.65 -12.60
N LYS A 23 25.60 14.36 -12.94
CA LYS A 23 25.21 13.83 -14.25
C LYS A 23 23.68 13.77 -14.36
N CYS A 24 23.19 13.95 -15.58
CA CYS A 24 21.78 13.81 -15.91
C CYS A 24 21.45 12.35 -16.24
N LEU A 25 20.16 12.00 -16.13
CA LEU A 25 19.64 10.73 -16.60
C LEU A 25 19.72 10.67 -18.13
N ASP A 26 20.07 9.50 -18.66
CA ASP A 26 20.02 9.25 -20.10
C ASP A 26 18.60 9.45 -20.65
N LEU A 27 18.49 10.11 -21.81
CA LEU A 27 17.20 10.50 -22.38
C LEU A 27 16.32 9.28 -22.71
N HIS A 28 16.91 8.20 -23.21
CA HIS A 28 16.16 6.99 -23.55
C HIS A 28 15.59 6.33 -22.30
N VAL A 29 16.36 6.31 -21.21
CA VAL A 29 15.88 5.82 -19.90
C VAL A 29 14.78 6.74 -19.35
N ALA A 30 14.94 8.07 -19.45
CA ALA A 30 13.96 9.04 -18.99
C ALA A 30 12.60 8.89 -19.70
N VAL A 31 12.62 8.67 -21.02
CA VAL A 31 11.41 8.42 -21.82
C VAL A 31 10.76 7.09 -21.41
N GLY A 32 11.55 6.04 -21.19
CA GLY A 32 11.04 4.76 -20.68
C GLY A 32 10.33 4.91 -19.32
N PHE A 33 10.93 5.66 -18.40
CA PHE A 33 10.34 5.98 -17.11
C PHE A 33 9.03 6.77 -17.23
N ALA A 34 8.99 7.79 -18.10
CA ALA A 34 7.77 8.56 -18.34
C ALA A 34 6.64 7.68 -18.89
N LEU A 35 6.96 6.74 -19.80
CA LEU A 35 6.01 5.80 -20.36
C LEU A 35 5.46 4.83 -19.30
N ASP A 36 6.32 4.29 -18.44
CA ASP A 36 5.90 3.42 -17.34
C ASP A 36 4.95 4.14 -16.37
N ILE A 37 5.27 5.39 -16.01
CA ILE A 37 4.41 6.23 -15.17
C ILE A 37 3.08 6.51 -15.86
N ALA A 38 3.09 6.86 -17.14
CA ALA A 38 1.87 7.13 -17.91
C ALA A 38 0.95 5.90 -17.96
N ARG A 39 1.50 4.71 -18.23
CA ARG A 39 0.76 3.44 -18.23
C ARG A 39 0.18 3.09 -16.86
N ALA A 40 0.95 3.33 -15.80
CA ALA A 40 0.46 3.12 -14.43
C ALA A 40 -0.71 4.08 -14.12
N MET A 41 -0.60 5.35 -14.49
CA MET A 41 -1.66 6.34 -14.30
C MET A 41 -2.89 6.05 -15.16
N GLU A 42 -2.72 5.62 -16.41
CA GLU A 42 -3.81 5.16 -17.28
C GLU A 42 -4.55 3.97 -16.65
N CYS A 43 -3.81 3.00 -16.11
CA CYS A 43 -4.39 1.86 -15.40
C CYS A 43 -5.20 2.30 -14.17
N LEU A 44 -4.68 3.24 -13.37
CA LEU A 44 -5.44 3.78 -12.24
C LEU A 44 -6.70 4.51 -12.70
N HIS A 45 -6.57 5.37 -13.71
CA HIS A 45 -7.68 6.17 -14.23
C HIS A 45 -8.76 5.32 -14.90
N SER A 46 -8.41 4.22 -15.58
CA SER A 46 -9.38 3.30 -16.17
C SER A 46 -10.22 2.59 -15.08
N HIS A 47 -9.66 2.45 -13.89
CA HIS A 47 -10.37 1.99 -12.69
C HIS A 47 -10.94 3.16 -11.86
N GLY A 48 -10.98 4.37 -12.41
CA GLY A 48 -11.44 5.60 -11.77
C GLY A 48 -10.72 5.96 -10.46
N ILE A 49 -9.50 5.45 -10.27
CA ILE A 49 -8.64 5.75 -9.12
C ILE A 49 -7.77 6.95 -9.50
N ILE A 50 -7.78 7.99 -8.68
CA ILE A 50 -6.87 9.13 -8.83
C ILE A 50 -5.75 8.98 -7.79
N HIS A 51 -4.50 8.87 -8.23
CA HIS A 51 -3.35 8.64 -7.33
C HIS A 51 -3.12 9.78 -6.31
N ARG A 52 -3.26 11.04 -6.76
CA ARG A 52 -3.13 12.29 -5.97
C ARG A 52 -1.79 12.61 -5.33
N ASP A 53 -0.92 11.64 -5.11
CA ASP A 53 0.42 11.87 -4.53
C ASP A 53 1.54 11.42 -5.49
N LEU A 54 1.41 11.75 -6.79
CA LEU A 54 2.40 11.32 -7.78
C LEU A 54 3.69 12.12 -7.60
N LYS A 55 4.72 11.48 -7.04
CA LYS A 55 6.04 12.09 -6.80
C LYS A 55 7.17 11.05 -6.89
N PRO A 56 8.44 11.45 -7.07
CA PRO A 56 9.58 10.53 -7.21
C PRO A 56 9.81 9.57 -6.03
N ASP A 57 9.28 9.87 -4.84
CA ASP A 57 9.33 8.98 -3.68
C ASP A 57 8.41 7.76 -3.84
N ASN A 58 7.34 7.93 -4.60
CA ASN A 58 6.28 6.95 -4.81
C ASN A 58 6.48 6.14 -6.10
N LEU A 59 7.64 6.29 -6.72
CA LEU A 59 8.09 5.60 -7.91
C LEU A 59 9.29 4.74 -7.50
N ILE A 60 9.15 3.42 -7.57
CA ILE A 60 10.21 2.49 -7.18
C ILE A 60 10.75 1.79 -8.43
N LEU A 61 12.07 1.73 -8.54
CA LEU A 61 12.76 1.10 -9.65
C LEU A 61 12.89 -0.41 -9.45
N THR A 62 12.87 -1.15 -10.55
CA THR A 62 13.36 -2.53 -10.58
C THR A 62 14.85 -2.60 -10.30
N GLN A 63 15.34 -3.80 -9.94
CA GLN A 63 16.75 -4.02 -9.59
C GLN A 63 17.71 -3.60 -10.72
N ASP A 64 17.31 -3.78 -11.98
CA ASP A 64 18.08 -3.36 -13.17
C ASP A 64 17.99 -1.86 -13.47
N ARG A 65 17.16 -1.11 -12.72
CA ARG A 65 16.89 0.33 -12.90
C ARG A 65 16.40 0.71 -14.29
N LYS A 66 15.80 -0.22 -15.03
CA LYS A 66 15.25 0.02 -16.37
C LYS A 66 13.77 0.34 -16.38
N THR A 67 13.04 -0.09 -15.36
CA THR A 67 11.59 0.12 -15.27
C THR A 67 11.20 0.76 -13.95
N ILE A 68 10.09 1.50 -13.98
CA ILE A 68 9.49 2.10 -12.80
C ILE A 68 8.17 1.41 -12.49
N LYS A 69 7.93 1.18 -11.20
CA LYS A 69 6.63 0.84 -10.67
C LYS A 69 6.14 1.92 -9.73
N LEU A 70 4.87 2.28 -9.90
CA LEU A 70 4.15 3.12 -8.96
C LEU A 70 3.94 2.31 -7.68
N ALA A 71 4.40 2.84 -6.56
CA ALA A 71 4.46 2.12 -5.28
C ALA A 71 3.55 2.70 -4.20
N ASP A 72 2.77 3.74 -4.50
CA ASP A 72 1.94 4.40 -3.50
C ASP A 72 0.45 4.07 -3.67
N PHE A 73 0.02 3.11 -2.84
CA PHE A 73 -1.36 2.96 -2.38
C PHE A 73 -1.46 3.34 -0.89
N VAL A 74 -0.47 4.04 -0.33
CA VAL A 74 -0.33 4.39 1.09
C VAL A 74 -1.58 5.09 1.61
N GLY A 75 -2.23 5.95 0.82
CA GLY A 75 -3.50 6.57 1.19
C GLY A 75 -4.59 5.54 1.51
N PHE A 76 -4.76 4.55 0.64
CA PHE A 76 -5.73 3.47 0.84
C PHE A 76 -5.28 2.45 1.89
N ALA A 77 -3.98 2.13 1.94
CA ALA A 77 -3.40 1.30 2.98
C ALA A 77 -3.61 1.90 4.38
N LEU A 78 -3.55 3.23 4.49
CA LEU A 78 -3.81 3.96 5.72
C LEU A 78 -5.29 3.89 6.10
N ASP A 79 -6.21 4.03 5.15
CA ASP A 79 -7.64 3.84 5.40
C ASP A 79 -7.95 2.44 5.93
N ILE A 80 -7.37 1.40 5.30
CA ILE A 80 -7.51 0.01 5.73
C ILE A 80 -6.87 -0.19 7.11
N ALA A 81 -5.69 0.38 7.36
CA ALA A 81 -5.01 0.29 8.65
C ALA A 81 -5.85 0.92 9.77
N ARG A 82 -6.44 2.10 9.52
CA ARG A 82 -7.34 2.79 10.47
C ARG A 82 -8.60 1.97 10.74
N ALA A 83 -9.19 1.36 9.72
CA ALA A 83 -10.35 0.48 9.90
C ALA A 83 -9.99 -0.74 10.77
N MET A 84 -8.84 -1.37 10.51
CA MET A 84 -8.36 -2.51 11.30
C MET A 84 -8.00 -2.11 12.74
N GLU A 85 -7.36 -0.96 12.95
CA GLU A 85 -7.08 -0.40 14.28
C GLU A 85 -8.37 -0.12 15.06
N PHE A 86 -9.39 0.43 14.40
CA PHE A 86 -10.70 0.66 14.99
C PHE A 86 -11.40 -0.62 15.43
N LEU A 87 -11.32 -1.70 14.65
CA LEU A 87 -11.83 -3.01 15.03
C LEU A 87 -11.05 -3.61 16.19
N HIS A 88 -9.72 -3.58 16.10
CA HIS A 88 -8.86 -4.13 17.15
C HIS A 88 -9.01 -3.39 18.49
N SER A 89 -9.22 -2.07 18.48
CA SER A 89 -9.49 -1.30 19.72
C SER A 89 -10.81 -1.67 20.38
N ARG A 90 -11.74 -2.28 19.63
CA ARG A 90 -12.99 -2.87 20.14
C ARG A 90 -12.86 -4.36 20.46
N GLY A 91 -11.65 -4.91 20.40
CA GLY A 91 -11.42 -6.34 20.57
C GLY A 91 -12.05 -7.17 19.46
N ILE A 92 -12.17 -6.65 18.23
CA ILE A 92 -12.72 -7.37 17.08
C ILE A 92 -11.59 -7.63 16.08
N ILE A 93 -11.48 -8.87 15.60
CA ILE A 93 -10.59 -9.25 14.50
C ILE A 93 -11.43 -9.50 13.25
N HIS A 94 -11.09 -8.86 12.13
CA HIS A 94 -11.86 -9.01 10.87
C HIS A 94 -11.79 -10.42 10.27
N ARG A 95 -10.59 -11.04 10.30
CA ARG A 95 -10.24 -12.37 9.74
C ARG A 95 -10.40 -12.57 8.22
N ASP A 96 -11.18 -11.76 7.52
CA ASP A 96 -11.35 -11.86 6.06
C ASP A 96 -10.92 -10.58 5.34
N LEU A 97 -9.65 -10.20 5.49
CA LEU A 97 -9.12 -9.01 4.81
C LEU A 97 -8.66 -9.39 3.39
N LYS A 98 -9.48 -9.03 2.41
CA LYS A 98 -9.22 -9.26 0.98
C LYS A 98 -9.76 -8.10 0.13
N PRO A 99 -9.29 -7.93 -1.12
CA PRO A 99 -9.73 -6.83 -1.98
C PRO A 99 -11.25 -6.72 -2.16
N ASP A 100 -11.97 -7.84 -2.22
CA ASP A 100 -13.44 -7.85 -2.37
C ASP A 100 -14.17 -7.18 -1.19
N ASN A 101 -13.53 -7.16 -0.02
CA ASN A 101 -14.06 -6.55 1.21
C ASN A 101 -13.60 -5.09 1.39
N LEU A 102 -12.94 -4.52 0.38
CA LEU A 102 -12.48 -3.12 0.37
C LEU A 102 -13.35 -2.31 -0.60
N ILE A 103 -14.25 -1.50 -0.05
CA ILE A 103 -15.20 -0.72 -0.83
C ILE A 103 -14.72 0.72 -0.95
N PHE A 104 -14.62 1.20 -2.18
CA PHE A 104 -14.38 2.62 -2.45
C PHE A 104 -15.60 3.45 -2.08
N THR A 105 -15.36 4.62 -1.49
CA THR A 105 -16.40 5.65 -1.35
C THR A 105 -16.86 6.15 -2.72
N GLN A 106 -18.06 6.75 -2.78
CA GLN A 106 -18.66 7.20 -4.04
C GLN A 106 -17.78 8.20 -4.80
N ASP A 107 -17.04 9.04 -4.08
CA ASP A 107 -16.08 10.01 -4.62
C ASP A 107 -14.69 9.40 -4.92
N ARG A 108 -14.55 8.09 -4.70
CA ARG A 108 -13.33 7.28 -4.87
C ARG A 108 -12.11 7.86 -4.15
N LYS A 109 -12.35 8.58 -3.04
CA LYS A 109 -11.27 9.23 -2.28
C LYS A 109 -10.70 8.35 -1.19
N THR A 110 -11.51 7.43 -0.68
CA THR A 110 -11.17 6.61 0.49
C THR A 110 -11.66 5.18 0.30
N ILE A 111 -11.06 4.26 1.06
CA ILE A 111 -11.52 2.87 1.16
C ILE A 111 -12.23 2.66 2.50
N LYS A 112 -13.32 1.91 2.48
CA LYS A 112 -14.01 1.40 3.66
C LYS A 112 -13.92 -0.12 3.68
N LEU A 113 -13.75 -0.67 4.87
CA LEU A 113 -13.80 -2.10 5.10
C LEU A 113 -15.27 -2.55 5.18
N ALA A 114 -15.59 -3.63 4.49
CA ALA A 114 -16.91 -4.24 4.42
C ALA A 114 -16.84 -5.74 4.72
N ASP A 115 -18.01 -6.39 4.77
CA ASP A 115 -18.19 -7.81 5.08
C ASP A 115 -17.61 -8.25 6.44
N PHE A 116 -18.44 -8.08 7.47
CA PHE A 116 -18.13 -8.50 8.84
C PHE A 116 -18.63 -9.92 9.15
N GLY A 117 -18.99 -10.74 8.15
CA GLY A 117 -19.54 -12.08 8.39
C GLY A 117 -18.57 -13.04 9.09
N SER A 118 -17.26 -12.80 8.95
CA SER A 118 -16.19 -13.62 9.53
C SER A 118 -15.55 -13.04 10.79
N VAL A 119 -16.07 -11.95 11.35
CA VAL A 119 -15.44 -11.32 12.54
C VAL A 119 -15.41 -12.25 13.75
N ALA A 120 -14.43 -12.07 14.62
CA ALA A 120 -14.39 -12.73 15.92
C ALA A 120 -13.95 -11.76 17.02
N PRO A 121 -14.44 -11.95 18.26
CA PRO A 121 -13.83 -11.30 19.40
C PRO A 121 -12.38 -11.77 19.55
N ARG A 122 -11.51 -10.82 19.87
CA ARG A 122 -10.12 -11.05 20.19
C ARG A 122 -10.11 -11.72 21.57
N VAL A 123 -10.01 -13.05 21.58
CA VAL A 123 -9.86 -13.80 22.82
C VAL A 123 -8.50 -13.43 23.41
N TYR A 124 -8.50 -12.62 24.46
CA TYR A 124 -7.37 -12.52 25.35
C TYR A 124 -7.37 -13.81 26.18
N THR A 125 -6.55 -14.79 25.81
CA THR A 125 -6.22 -15.84 26.77
C THR A 125 -5.35 -15.18 27.84
N ASP A 126 -5.97 -14.81 28.96
CA ASP A 126 -5.24 -14.52 30.19
C ASP A 126 -4.50 -15.79 30.61
N THR A 127 -3.26 -15.95 30.14
CA THR A 127 -2.35 -17.01 30.63
C THR A 127 -1.79 -16.69 32.02
N THR A 128 -2.23 -15.62 32.68
CA THR A 128 -1.64 -15.13 33.94
C THR A 128 -2.43 -15.47 35.21
N ARG A 129 -3.42 -16.37 35.18
CA ARG A 129 -4.18 -16.78 36.40
C ARG A 129 -4.26 -18.30 36.64
N LEU A 130 -3.17 -19.03 36.44
CA LEU A 130 -3.09 -20.46 36.79
C LEU A 130 -2.00 -20.80 37.84
N ASN A 131 -1.49 -19.82 38.59
CA ASN A 131 -0.62 -20.06 39.76
C ASN A 131 -1.28 -19.54 41.04
N SER A 132 -2.40 -20.13 41.45
CA SER A 132 -2.87 -20.16 42.84
C SER A 132 -4.17 -20.94 42.86
N PHE A 133 -4.10 -22.23 43.19
CA PHE A 133 -4.97 -22.93 44.14
C PHE A 133 -4.58 -24.41 44.15
N ASN A 134 -4.24 -24.87 45.36
CA ASN A 134 -3.88 -26.21 45.84
C ASN A 134 -2.44 -26.67 45.61
#